data_AF-M1BC83-F1
#
_entry.id   AF-M1BC83-F1
#
_cell.length_a   1.000
_cell.length_b   1.000
_cell.length_c   1.000
_cell.angle_alpha   90.00
_cell.angle_beta   90.00
_cell.angle_gamma   90.00
#
_symmetry.space_group_name_H-M   'P 1'
#
loop_
_entity.id
_entity.type
_entity.pdbx_description
1 polymer ?
#
loop_
_entity_poly.entity_id
_entity_poly.type
_entity_poly.pdbx_seq_one_letter_code
_entity_poly.pdbx_strand_id
1 'polypeptide(L)'
;MVITSTSSVTCSTVFDIGNYKTKLLKIEPQTCTKHNSPPKALLIGTPSEAGNFPVLIFLHGYLLYNSFYSQLIQHLSSHGFIVVAPQVPSSLLFSLF
;
A
#
# COMPACT_ATOMS: atom_id res chain seq x y z
N MET A 1 34.87 19.65 -8.68
CA MET A 1 34.53 18.32 -9.23
C MET A 1 33.02 18.18 -9.15
N VAL A 2 32.32 18.43 -10.26
CA VAL A 2 30.85 18.31 -10.32
C VAL A 2 30.55 16.86 -10.66
N ILE A 3 29.96 16.13 -9.71
CA ILE A 3 29.52 14.75 -9.94
C ILE A 3 28.11 14.85 -10.55
N THR A 4 28.03 14.88 -11.88
CA THR A 4 26.77 14.69 -12.59
C THR A 4 26.37 13.22 -12.47
N SER A 5 25.38 12.94 -11.62
CA SER A 5 24.72 11.63 -11.55
C SER A 5 23.83 11.45 -12.77
N THR A 6 24.34 10.79 -13.81
CA THR A 6 23.53 10.33 -14.93
C THR A 6 22.57 9.25 -14.45
N SER A 7 21.32 9.64 -14.16
CA SER A 7 20.22 8.69 -13.94
C SER A 7 19.81 8.15 -15.31
N SER A 8 20.10 6.86 -15.56
CA SER A 8 19.60 6.18 -16.75
C SER A 8 18.07 6.04 -16.61
N VAL A 9 17.31 6.89 -17.30
CA VAL A 9 15.86 6.79 -17.34
C VAL A 9 15.51 5.66 -18.29
N THR A 10 15.29 4.46 -17.75
CA THR A 10 14.50 3.46 -18.48
C THR A 10 13.08 3.99 -18.56
N CYS A 11 12.58 4.29 -19.76
CA CYS A 11 11.16 4.58 -19.96
C CYS A 11 10.35 3.31 -19.70
N SER A 12 10.03 3.04 -18.43
CA SER A 12 9.00 2.08 -18.07
C SER A 12 7.65 2.69 -18.40
N THR A 13 6.77 1.91 -19.02
CA THR A 13 5.38 2.33 -19.20
C THR A 13 4.68 2.34 -17.83
N VAL A 14 3.57 3.05 -17.70
CA VAL A 14 2.80 3.11 -16.43
C VAL A 14 2.29 1.73 -15.97
N PHE A 15 2.31 0.73 -16.85
CA PHE A 15 1.90 -0.65 -16.57
C PHE A 15 3.07 -1.56 -16.16
N ASP A 16 4.32 -1.11 -16.34
CA ASP A 16 5.51 -1.84 -15.91
C ASP A 16 5.82 -1.57 -14.44
N ILE A 17 6.51 -2.49 -13.78
CA ILE A 17 6.97 -2.28 -12.39
C ILE A 17 7.86 -1.03 -12.33
N GLY A 18 7.58 -0.17 -11.35
CA GLY A 18 8.31 1.07 -11.13
C GLY A 18 9.70 0.86 -10.51
N ASN A 19 10.41 1.98 -10.31
CA ASN A 19 11.82 1.98 -9.94
C ASN A 19 12.10 1.55 -8.49
N TYR A 20 11.08 1.53 -7.62
CA TYR A 20 11.26 1.24 -6.20
C TYR A 20 11.01 -0.24 -5.89
N LYS A 21 11.91 -0.86 -5.13
CA LYS A 21 11.62 -2.16 -4.51
C LYS A 21 10.56 -2.00 -3.44
N THR A 22 9.58 -2.91 -3.38
CA THR A 22 8.44 -2.75 -2.47
C THR A 22 8.41 -3.76 -1.34
N LYS A 23 7.86 -3.37 -0.21
CA LYS A 23 7.47 -4.26 0.90
C LYS A 23 5.96 -4.24 1.07
N LEU A 24 5.42 -5.41 1.41
CA LEU A 24 4.01 -5.58 1.74
C LEU A 24 3.91 -5.96 3.21
N LEU A 25 3.32 -5.06 4.01
CA LEU A 25 3.13 -5.22 5.45
C LEU A 25 1.69 -5.65 5.70
N LYS A 26 1.53 -6.81 6.34
CA LYS A 26 0.23 -7.26 6.88
C LYS A 26 0.18 -6.89 8.35
N ILE A 27 -0.76 -6.03 8.71
CA ILE A 27 -1.00 -5.63 10.09
C ILE A 27 -2.31 -6.29 10.52
N GLU A 28 -2.21 -7.24 11.45
CA GLU A 28 -3.37 -7.92 11.99
C GLU A 28 -4.14 -7.03 12.99
N PRO A 29 -5.47 -7.18 13.10
CA PRO A 29 -6.23 -6.55 14.16
C PRO A 29 -5.82 -7.14 15.50
N GLN A 30 -5.55 -6.31 16.51
CA GLN A 30 -5.30 -6.80 17.85
C GLN A 30 -6.55 -6.78 18.71
N THR A 31 -6.86 -7.93 19.29
CA THR A 31 -7.74 -8.11 20.44
C THR A 31 -7.02 -7.63 21.70
N CYS A 32 -7.36 -6.42 22.15
CA CYS A 32 -7.11 -5.90 23.51
C CYS A 32 -5.67 -5.41 23.82
N THR A 33 -5.60 -4.22 24.45
CA THR A 33 -4.49 -3.62 25.24
C THR A 33 -3.45 -2.69 24.61
N LYS A 34 -3.51 -2.32 23.31
CA LYS A 34 -2.64 -1.25 22.77
C LYS A 34 -3.45 -0.16 22.06
N HIS A 35 -3.38 1.07 22.58
CA HIS A 35 -4.12 2.24 22.11
C HIS A 35 -3.78 2.72 20.68
N ASN A 36 -2.74 2.16 20.06
CA ASN A 36 -2.19 2.62 18.77
C ASN A 36 -2.35 1.60 17.63
N SER A 37 -3.01 0.46 17.88
CA SER A 37 -3.20 -0.59 16.86
C SER A 37 -4.48 -0.32 16.06
N PRO A 38 -4.49 -0.51 14.72
CA PRO A 38 -5.68 -0.28 13.93
C PRO A 38 -6.79 -1.26 14.33
N PRO A 39 -8.06 -0.82 14.34
CA PRO A 39 -9.19 -1.64 14.75
C PRO A 39 -9.49 -2.83 13.80
N LYS A 40 -8.84 -2.88 12.63
CA LYS A 40 -9.02 -3.92 11.60
C LYS A 40 -7.70 -4.28 10.93
N ALA A 41 -7.69 -5.45 10.29
CA ALA A 41 -6.58 -5.88 9.46
C ALA A 41 -6.29 -4.83 8.39
N LEU A 42 -5.01 -4.51 8.22
CA LEU A 42 -4.54 -3.47 7.33
C LEU A 42 -3.42 -4.03 6.46
N LEU A 43 -3.54 -3.85 5.15
CA LEU A 43 -2.48 -4.21 4.21
C LEU A 43 -1.80 -2.93 3.72
N ILE A 44 -0.48 -2.86 3.86
CA ILE A 44 0.29 -1.67 3.45
C ILE A 44 1.33 -2.06 2.41
N GLY A 45 1.27 -1.44 1.23
CA GLY A 45 2.37 -1.42 0.27
C GLY A 45 3.23 -0.18 0.50
N THR A 46 4.54 -0.36 0.52
CA THR A 46 5.48 0.76 0.67
C THR A 46 6.74 0.52 -0.14
N PRO A 47 7.38 1.58 -0.70
CA PRO A 47 8.78 1.52 -1.10
C PRO A 47 9.65 1.03 0.06
N SER A 48 10.69 0.27 -0.26
CA SER A 48 11.65 -0.28 0.71
C SER A 48 12.72 0.74 1.12
N GLU A 49 12.92 1.73 0.25
CA GLU A 49 13.89 2.80 0.41
C GLU A 49 13.36 3.86 1.39
N ALA A 50 14.27 4.50 2.13
CA ALA A 50 13.91 5.61 2.99
C ALA A 50 13.61 6.85 2.14
N GLY A 51 12.52 7.54 2.44
CA GLY A 51 12.10 8.73 1.71
C GLY A 51 10.70 9.19 2.12
N ASN A 52 10.30 10.35 1.59
CA ASN A 52 8.95 10.85 1.74
C ASN A 52 8.15 10.51 0.48
N PHE A 53 7.07 9.74 0.66
CA PHE A 53 6.22 9.29 -0.43
C PHE A 53 4.77 9.67 -0.16
N PRO A 54 3.99 10.05 -1.19
CA PRO A 54 2.56 10.28 -1.05
C PRO A 54 1.83 9.04 -0.55
N VAL A 55 0.81 9.25 0.30
CA VAL A 55 0.00 8.18 0.88
C VAL A 55 -1.34 8.09 0.17
N LEU A 56 -1.70 6.88 -0.25
CA LEU A 56 -2.99 6.56 -0.87
C LEU A 56 -3.79 5.62 0.03
N ILE A 57 -5.05 5.94 0.27
CA ILE A 57 -5.99 5.01 0.92
C ILE A 57 -6.73 4.24 -0.18
N PHE A 58 -6.54 2.92 -0.21
CA PHE A 58 -7.19 2.03 -1.17
C PHE A 58 -8.32 1.25 -0.49
N LEU A 59 -9.56 1.46 -0.94
CA LEU A 59 -10.74 0.77 -0.42
C LEU A 59 -11.19 -0.28 -1.46
N HIS A 60 -11.21 -1.55 -1.05
CA HIS A 60 -11.70 -2.62 -1.91
C HIS A 60 -13.24 -2.65 -1.95
N GLY A 61 -13.81 -3.24 -3.01
CA GLY A 61 -15.26 -3.41 -3.17
C GLY A 61 -15.89 -4.46 -2.24
N TYR A 62 -17.17 -4.74 -2.48
CA TYR A 62 -18.01 -5.62 -1.64
C TYR A 62 -17.51 -7.07 -1.58
N LEU A 63 -17.45 -7.65 -0.36
CA LEU A 63 -17.06 -9.04 -0.06
C LEU A 63 -15.66 -9.48 -0.51
N LEU A 64 -14.76 -8.56 -0.82
CA LEU A 64 -13.37 -8.88 -1.18
C LEU A 64 -12.41 -8.74 0.00
N TYR A 65 -11.30 -9.47 -0.05
CA TYR A 65 -10.17 -9.28 0.86
C TYR A 65 -9.20 -8.28 0.27
N ASN A 66 -8.59 -7.43 1.12
CA ASN A 66 -7.56 -6.49 0.69
C ASN A 66 -6.37 -7.17 -0.01
N SER A 67 -6.07 -8.43 0.34
CA SER A 67 -4.97 -9.23 -0.20
C SER A 67 -5.13 -9.59 -1.68
N PHE A 68 -6.36 -9.58 -2.21
CA PHE A 68 -6.62 -9.84 -3.63
C PHE A 68 -6.03 -8.75 -4.52
N TYR A 69 -5.84 -7.54 -3.98
CA TYR A 69 -5.22 -6.41 -4.67
C TYR A 69 -3.72 -6.27 -4.36
N SER A 70 -3.08 -7.28 -3.76
CA SER A 70 -1.66 -7.21 -3.39
C SER A 70 -0.74 -6.88 -4.57
N GLN A 71 -1.01 -7.41 -5.77
CA GLN A 71 -0.25 -7.07 -6.97
C GLN A 71 -0.41 -5.60 -7.38
N LEU A 72 -1.63 -5.07 -7.35
CA LEU A 72 -1.90 -3.65 -7.64
C LEU A 72 -1.24 -2.74 -6.59
N ILE A 73 -1.35 -3.10 -5.31
CA ILE A 73 -0.75 -2.39 -4.19
C ILE A 73 0.78 -2.33 -4.35
N GLN A 74 1.42 -3.45 -4.72
CA GLN A 74 2.86 -3.49 -5.00
C GLN A 74 3.21 -2.67 -6.25
N HIS A 75 2.42 -2.73 -7.31
CA HIS A 75 2.63 -1.93 -8.51
C HIS A 75 2.66 -0.43 -8.22
N LEU A 76 1.65 0.07 -7.51
CA LEU A 76 1.60 1.46 -7.07
C LEU A 76 2.77 1.81 -6.13
N SER A 77 3.11 0.89 -5.22
CA SER A 77 4.25 1.10 -4.32
C SER A 77 5.58 1.20 -5.06
N SER A 78 5.74 0.44 -6.14
CA SER A 78 6.96 0.48 -6.97
C SER A 78 7.12 1.79 -7.74
N HIS A 79 6.03 2.55 -7.90
CA HIS A 79 6.03 3.89 -8.46
C HIS A 79 6.24 5.00 -7.41
N GLY A 80 6.46 4.64 -6.13
CA GLY A 80 6.74 5.61 -5.08
C GLY A 80 5.51 6.08 -4.31
N PHE A 81 4.51 5.22 -4.14
CA PHE A 81 3.35 5.50 -3.27
C PHE A 81 3.38 4.61 -2.03
N ILE A 82 2.97 5.15 -0.87
CA ILE A 82 2.61 4.33 0.28
C ILE A 82 1.11 4.04 0.15
N VAL A 83 0.75 2.79 -0.11
CA VAL A 83 -0.64 2.38 -0.30
C VAL A 83 -1.15 1.67 0.93
N VAL A 84 -2.16 2.24 1.57
CA VAL A 84 -2.77 1.75 2.80
C VAL A 84 -4.14 1.19 2.44
N ALA A 85 -4.34 -0.12 2.61
CA ALA A 85 -5.56 -0.85 2.23
C ALA A 85 -6.23 -1.51 3.45
N PRO A 86 -7.10 -0.78 4.17
CA PRO A 86 -7.86 -1.34 5.30
C PRO A 86 -8.81 -2.45 4.84
N GLN A 87 -8.95 -3.50 5.64
CA GLN A 87 -10.02 -4.47 5.46
C GLN A 87 -11.34 -3.85 5.94
N VAL A 88 -12.29 -3.67 5.03
CA VAL A 88 -13.64 -3.20 5.37
C VAL A 88 -14.43 -4.40 5.91
N PRO A 89 -15.06 -4.31 7.11
CA PRO A 89 -15.84 -5.40 7.66
C PRO A 89 -17.18 -5.46 6.93
N SER A 90 -17.72 -6.67 6.79
CA SER A 90 -19.08 -6.88 6.31
C SER A 90 -20.13 -6.12 7.17
N SER A 91 -19.86 -5.93 8.47
CA SER A 91 -20.80 -5.29 9.41
C SER A 91 -21.02 -3.79 9.22
N LEU A 92 -20.04 -3.04 8.70
CA LEU A 92 -20.25 -1.61 8.38
C LEU A 92 -21.24 -1.41 7.24
N LEU A 93 -21.45 -2.44 6.41
CA LEU A 93 -22.39 -2.37 5.30
C LEU A 93 -23.84 -2.70 5.71
N PHE A 94 -24.04 -3.58 6.70
CA PHE A 94 -25.39 -3.87 7.22
C PHE A 94 -26.03 -2.71 7.98
N SER A 95 -25.24 -1.73 8.44
CA SER A 95 -25.76 -0.51 9.08
C SER A 95 -26.31 0.52 8.08
N LEU A 96 -26.11 0.31 6.77
CA LEU A 96 -26.52 1.24 5.71
C LEU A 96 -27.72 0.71 4.88
N PHE A 97 -28.30 -0.43 5.28
CA PHE A 97 -29.50 -1.02 4.68
C PHE A 97 -30.55 -1.32 5.74
#